data_AF-A0A7W0QXT4-F1
#
_entry.id   AF-A0A7W0QXT4-F1
#
_cell.length_a   1.000
_cell.length_b   1.000
_cell.length_c   1.000
_cell.angle_alpha   90.00
_cell.angle_beta   90.00
_cell.angle_gamma   90.00
#
_symmetry.space_group_name_H-M   'P 1'
#
loop_
_entity.id
_entity.type
_entity.pdbx_description
1 polymer ?
#
loop_
_entity_poly.entity_id
_entity_poly.type
_entity_poly.pdbx_seq_one_letter_code
_entity_poly.pdbx_strand_id
1 'polypeptide(L)'
;LMDSQRDVTDMGGTMRLGAYVAELAPGSQVAAAYGKSVVSERHRHRYEFNPHYQSQFAASDLWLSGASPDHRLVEFIELRGHPFWVGTQAHPEFKSRPTSPHPLFREFVGASLRRAEGRSPHLFEPDRPADLVDEASAR
;
A
#
# COMPACT_ATOMS: atom_id res chain seq x y z
N LEU A 1 17.02 -3.94 -20.92
CA LEU A 1 16.90 -2.53 -20.46
C LEU A 1 16.15 -1.77 -21.55
N MET A 2 15.24 -0.85 -21.24
CA MET A 2 14.64 0.03 -22.26
C MET A 2 15.73 0.97 -22.81
N ASP A 3 15.74 1.24 -24.11
CA ASP A 3 16.80 2.05 -24.76
C ASP A 3 16.90 3.48 -24.21
N SER A 4 15.81 4.02 -23.66
CA SER A 4 15.75 5.34 -23.02
C SER A 4 16.55 5.47 -21.71
N GLN A 5 17.17 4.40 -21.21
CA GLN A 5 17.93 4.40 -19.95
C GLN A 5 19.44 4.28 -20.11
N ARG A 6 19.98 4.34 -21.35
CA ARG A 6 21.43 4.18 -21.59
C ARG A 6 22.28 5.39 -21.21
N ASP A 7 21.73 6.60 -21.22
CA ASP A 7 22.52 7.85 -21.09
C ASP A 7 22.46 8.53 -19.71
N VAL A 8 21.86 7.88 -18.71
CA VAL A 8 21.78 8.45 -17.34
C VAL A 8 22.92 7.89 -16.49
N THR A 9 24.02 8.64 -16.39
CA THR A 9 25.29 8.17 -15.82
C THR A 9 25.52 8.49 -14.34
N ASP A 10 24.79 9.44 -13.75
CA ASP A 10 24.90 9.72 -12.31
C ASP A 10 23.58 10.26 -11.73
N MET A 11 22.92 9.47 -10.89
CA MET A 11 21.68 9.87 -10.21
C MET A 11 21.83 9.93 -8.70
N GLY A 12 23.02 9.64 -8.15
CA GLY A 12 23.20 9.39 -6.72
C GLY A 12 22.36 8.20 -6.21
N GLY A 13 22.84 7.51 -5.17
CA GLY A 13 22.17 6.32 -4.61
C GLY A 13 22.21 5.09 -5.53
N THR A 14 22.60 3.95 -4.97
CA THR A 14 22.58 2.68 -5.71
C THR A 14 21.13 2.29 -6.00
N MET A 15 20.79 2.00 -7.27
CA MET A 15 19.47 1.49 -7.65
C MET A 15 19.11 0.26 -6.81
N ARG A 16 17.99 0.31 -6.09
CA ARG A 16 17.41 -0.87 -5.44
C ARG A 16 16.55 -1.60 -6.45
N LEU A 17 17.06 -2.76 -6.89
CA LEU A 17 16.42 -3.60 -7.89
C LEU A 17 16.35 -5.04 -7.38
N GLY A 18 15.14 -5.57 -7.26
CA GLY A 18 14.93 -6.95 -6.82
C GLY A 18 14.26 -7.04 -5.45
N ALA A 19 14.36 -8.21 -4.80
CA ALA A 19 13.66 -8.47 -3.55
C ALA A 19 14.47 -7.97 -2.35
N TYR A 20 13.85 -7.17 -1.48
CA TYR A 20 14.42 -6.69 -0.22
C TYR A 20 13.51 -7.06 0.94
N VAL A 21 14.09 -7.22 2.13
CA VAL A 21 13.36 -7.56 3.36
C VAL A 21 12.89 -6.27 4.04
N ALA A 22 11.69 -6.32 4.61
CA ALA A 22 11.16 -5.28 5.49
C ALA A 22 10.63 -5.91 6.78
N GLU A 23 10.96 -5.28 7.91
CA GLU A 23 10.40 -5.56 9.22
C GLU A 23 9.21 -4.64 9.46
N LEU A 24 8.10 -5.21 9.90
CA LEU A 24 6.81 -4.54 10.05
C LEU A 24 6.51 -4.32 11.53
N ALA A 25 6.09 -3.11 11.87
CA ALA A 25 5.77 -2.73 13.23
C ALA A 25 4.56 -3.54 13.75
N PRO A 26 4.62 -4.12 14.95
CA PRO A 26 3.47 -4.81 15.56
C PRO A 26 2.26 -3.88 15.68
N GLY A 27 1.07 -4.41 15.38
CA GLY A 27 -0.18 -3.65 15.41
C GLY A 27 -0.42 -2.73 14.20
N SER A 28 0.50 -2.72 13.23
CA SER A 28 0.31 -1.99 11.96
C SER A 28 -0.68 -2.70 11.03
N GLN A 29 -1.32 -1.93 10.15
CA GLN A 29 -2.22 -2.50 9.15
C GLN A 29 -1.46 -3.37 8.16
N VAL A 30 -0.21 -3.01 7.81
CA VAL A 30 0.63 -3.84 6.93
C VAL A 30 0.94 -5.18 7.58
N ALA A 31 1.34 -5.21 8.86
CA ALA A 31 1.61 -6.47 9.56
C ALA A 31 0.35 -7.34 9.65
N ALA A 32 -0.82 -6.74 9.91
CA ALA A 32 -2.10 -7.43 9.93
C ALA A 32 -2.47 -7.99 8.54
N ALA A 33 -2.32 -7.19 7.47
CA ALA A 33 -2.60 -7.62 6.10
C ALA A 33 -1.76 -8.83 5.69
N TYR A 34 -0.46 -8.77 5.94
CA TYR A 34 0.47 -9.86 5.63
C TYR A 34 0.36 -11.06 6.57
N GLY A 35 -0.15 -10.87 7.79
CA GLY A 35 -0.14 -11.87 8.86
C GLY A 35 1.28 -12.24 9.32
N LYS A 36 2.25 -11.33 9.12
CA LYS A 36 3.69 -11.56 9.36
C LYS A 36 4.35 -10.27 9.85
N SER A 37 5.42 -10.40 10.62
CA SER A 37 6.27 -9.27 11.06
C SER A 37 7.46 -9.02 10.13
N VAL A 38 7.78 -9.95 9.23
CA VAL A 38 8.88 -9.82 8.27
C VAL A 38 8.41 -10.25 6.90
N VAL A 39 8.62 -9.41 5.89
CA VAL A 39 8.21 -9.64 4.51
C VAL A 39 9.36 -9.36 3.55
N SER A 40 9.25 -9.85 2.32
CA SER A 40 10.19 -9.50 1.25
C SER A 40 9.44 -9.08 0.00
N GLU A 41 9.71 -7.88 -0.51
CA GLU A 41 9.01 -7.29 -1.66
C GLU A 41 9.99 -6.82 -2.74
N ARG A 42 9.49 -6.64 -3.96
CA ARG A 42 10.32 -6.21 -5.10
C ARG A 42 10.42 -4.69 -5.16
N HIS A 43 11.63 -4.17 -5.33
CA HIS A 43 11.93 -2.76 -5.49
C HIS A 43 12.46 -2.48 -6.90
N ARG A 44 12.20 -1.25 -7.37
CA ARG A 44 12.78 -0.68 -8.59
C ARG A 44 12.80 0.83 -8.48
N HIS A 45 13.58 1.35 -7.54
CA HIS A 45 13.68 2.78 -7.29
C HIS A 45 15.11 3.19 -6.87
N ARG A 46 15.38 4.49 -6.84
CA ARG A 46 16.66 5.08 -6.41
C ARG A 46 16.53 6.03 -5.22
N TYR A 47 15.35 6.63 -5.04
CA TYR A 47 15.12 7.65 -4.02
C TYR A 47 14.59 7.00 -2.75
N GLU A 48 15.20 7.38 -1.64
CA GLU A 48 14.85 6.89 -0.31
C GLU A 48 14.23 8.00 0.53
N PHE A 49 13.47 7.62 1.54
CA PHE A 49 13.07 8.54 2.60
C PHE A 49 14.32 9.15 3.26
N ASN A 50 14.32 10.46 3.47
CA ASN A 50 15.45 11.15 4.11
C ASN A 50 15.37 11.01 5.65
N PRO A 51 16.33 10.32 6.30
CA PRO A 51 16.30 10.09 7.76
C PRO A 51 16.28 11.37 8.60
N HIS A 52 16.73 12.50 8.04
CA HIS A 52 16.67 13.80 8.72
C HIS A 52 15.24 14.17 9.16
N TYR A 53 14.22 13.73 8.42
CA TYR A 53 12.80 14.03 8.70
C TYR A 53 12.13 12.99 9.61
N GLN A 54 12.82 11.91 10.00
CA GLN A 54 12.21 10.78 10.71
C GLN A 54 11.55 11.21 12.03
N SER A 55 12.22 12.06 12.81
CA SER A 55 11.71 12.57 14.09
C SER A 55 10.48 13.44 13.93
N GLN A 56 10.41 14.24 12.86
CA GLN A 56 9.26 15.09 12.57
C GLN A 56 8.03 14.26 12.23
N PHE A 57 8.19 13.19 11.44
CA PHE A 57 7.09 12.27 11.15
C PHE A 57 6.69 11.42 12.35
N ALA A 58 7.64 11.03 13.22
CA ALA A 58 7.33 10.31 14.46
C ALA A 58 6.40 11.08 15.40
N ALA A 59 6.42 12.42 15.35
CA ALA A 59 5.51 13.29 16.09
C ALA A 59 4.17 13.56 15.37
N SER A 60 3.97 13.00 14.18
CA SER A 60 2.76 13.16 13.36
C SER A 60 1.90 11.90 13.34
N ASP A 61 0.75 11.96 12.67
CA ASP A 61 -0.09 10.79 12.41
C ASP A 61 0.44 9.89 11.29
N LEU A 62 1.47 10.35 10.54
CA LEU A 62 2.14 9.51 9.55
C LEU A 62 3.12 8.57 10.25
N TRP A 63 2.76 7.30 10.31
CA TRP A 63 3.53 6.26 10.97
C TRP A 63 4.44 5.53 9.99
N LEU A 64 5.74 5.53 10.27
CA LEU A 64 6.73 4.71 9.55
C LEU A 64 6.61 3.26 10.04
N SER A 65 5.69 2.49 9.44
CA SER A 65 5.26 1.18 9.93
C SER A 65 6.08 0.01 9.41
N GLY A 66 7.00 0.23 8.48
CA GLY A 66 7.96 -0.81 8.08
C GLY A 66 9.29 -0.23 7.64
N ALA A 67 10.36 -0.94 7.97
CA ALA A 67 11.74 -0.52 7.71
C ALA A 67 12.60 -1.68 7.21
N SER A 68 13.75 -1.38 6.61
CA SER A 68 14.78 -2.38 6.34
C SER A 68 15.29 -3.00 7.65
N PRO A 69 15.90 -4.20 7.65
CA PRO A 69 16.40 -4.85 8.87
C PRO A 69 17.48 -4.08 9.63
N ASP A 70 18.20 -3.17 8.96
CA ASP A 70 19.15 -2.25 9.59
C ASP A 70 18.49 -0.94 10.08
N HIS A 71 17.17 -0.83 9.93
CA HIS A 71 16.33 0.33 10.26
C HIS A 71 16.72 1.64 9.56
N ARG A 72 17.51 1.58 8.47
CA ARG A 72 17.96 2.77 7.76
C ARG A 72 16.98 3.27 6.71
N LEU A 73 16.21 2.36 6.10
CA LEU A 73 15.28 2.67 5.02
C LEU A 73 13.85 2.49 5.51
N VAL A 74 12.97 3.40 5.08
CA VAL A 74 11.53 3.30 5.33
C VAL A 74 10.90 2.59 4.13
N GLU A 75 10.26 1.46 4.38
CA GLU A 75 9.70 0.58 3.35
C GLU A 75 8.16 0.69 3.28
N PHE A 76 7.53 0.94 4.43
CA PHE A 76 6.09 1.09 4.59
C PHE A 76 5.75 2.27 5.49
N ILE A 77 4.69 2.99 5.11
CA ILE A 77 4.11 4.09 5.88
C ILE A 77 2.61 3.93 5.97
N GLU A 78 2.03 4.40 7.07
CA GLU A 78 0.59 4.38 7.34
C GLU A 78 0.12 5.72 7.88
N LEU A 79 -1.17 6.03 7.73
CA LEU A 79 -1.78 7.20 8.35
C LEU A 79 -2.72 6.76 9.47
N ARG A 80 -2.39 7.14 10.71
CA ARG A 80 -3.22 6.85 11.88
C ARG A 80 -4.57 7.57 11.77
N GLY A 81 -5.61 6.93 12.26
CA GLY A 81 -6.99 7.45 12.19
C GLY A 81 -7.68 7.29 10.84
N HIS A 82 -6.96 6.91 9.76
CA HIS A 82 -7.59 6.58 8.49
C HIS A 82 -7.99 5.08 8.42
N PRO A 83 -9.19 4.72 7.95
CA PRO A 83 -9.67 3.31 7.97
C PRO A 83 -8.81 2.32 7.20
N PHE A 84 -8.16 2.78 6.12
CA PHE A 84 -7.11 2.05 5.41
C PHE A 84 -6.26 3.03 4.60
N TRP A 85 -5.02 3.27 5.03
CA TRP A 85 -4.06 4.11 4.31
C TRP A 85 -2.67 3.53 4.48
N VAL A 86 -2.12 3.02 3.39
CA VAL A 86 -0.82 2.35 3.35
C VAL A 86 -0.06 2.88 2.14
N GLY A 87 1.17 3.32 2.36
CA GLY A 87 2.15 3.61 1.32
C GLY A 87 3.30 2.61 1.40
N THR A 88 3.83 2.19 0.26
CA THR A 88 5.04 1.36 0.17
C THR A 88 5.90 1.82 -0.98
N GLN A 89 7.23 1.73 -0.82
CA GLN A 89 8.16 1.93 -1.93
C GLN A 89 8.32 0.68 -2.82
N ALA A 90 7.80 -0.46 -2.38
CA ALA A 90 7.91 -1.70 -3.12
C ALA A 90 6.83 -1.83 -4.21
N HIS A 91 6.90 -2.92 -4.97
CA HIS A 91 6.01 -3.27 -6.07
C HIS A 91 5.22 -4.56 -5.75
N PRO A 92 4.17 -4.49 -4.91
CA PRO A 92 3.35 -5.65 -4.54
C PRO A 92 2.65 -6.29 -5.75
N GLU A 93 2.41 -5.54 -6.83
CA GLU A 93 1.82 -6.00 -8.08
C GLU A 93 2.59 -7.16 -8.72
N PHE A 94 3.91 -7.17 -8.59
CA PHE A 94 4.72 -8.23 -9.19
C PHE A 94 4.58 -9.57 -8.46
N LYS A 95 4.07 -9.57 -7.22
CA LYS A 95 3.85 -10.77 -6.40
C LYS A 95 2.37 -11.18 -6.32
N SER A 96 1.45 -10.37 -6.80
CA SER A 96 0.04 -10.75 -6.89
C SER A 96 -0.20 -11.80 -7.98
N ARG A 97 -1.09 -12.76 -7.74
CA ARG A 97 -1.52 -13.79 -8.70
C ARG A 97 -3.05 -13.93 -8.68
N PRO A 98 -3.71 -14.37 -9.76
CA PRO A 98 -5.16 -14.55 -9.78
C PRO A 98 -5.68 -15.48 -8.67
N THR A 99 -4.95 -16.56 -8.37
CA THR A 99 -5.30 -17.54 -7.33
C THR A 99 -4.74 -17.19 -5.94
N SER A 100 -3.92 -16.14 -5.86
CA SER A 100 -3.28 -15.70 -4.61
C SER A 100 -3.07 -14.18 -4.69
N PRO A 101 -4.14 -13.40 -4.48
CA PRO A 101 -4.07 -11.95 -4.56
C PRO A 101 -3.13 -11.43 -3.46
N HIS A 102 -2.30 -10.46 -3.82
CA HIS A 102 -1.37 -9.88 -2.86
C HIS A 102 -2.14 -9.27 -1.66
N PRO A 103 -1.70 -9.51 -0.41
CA PRO A 103 -2.46 -9.11 0.78
C PRO A 103 -2.84 -7.63 0.83
N LEU A 104 -1.93 -6.73 0.45
CA LEU A 104 -2.21 -5.29 0.44
C LEU A 104 -3.35 -4.89 -0.52
N PHE A 105 -3.47 -5.53 -1.69
CA PHE A 105 -4.58 -5.27 -2.60
C PHE A 105 -5.89 -5.87 -2.08
N ARG A 106 -5.84 -7.08 -1.52
CA ARG A 106 -7.00 -7.71 -0.88
C ARG A 106 -7.57 -6.81 0.22
N GLU A 107 -6.73 -6.32 1.12
CA GLU A 107 -7.17 -5.45 2.20
C GLU A 107 -7.64 -4.08 1.71
N PHE A 108 -6.97 -3.50 0.70
CA PHE A 108 -7.41 -2.24 0.09
C PHE A 108 -8.81 -2.34 -0.52
N VAL A 109 -9.08 -3.41 -1.28
CA VAL A 109 -10.41 -3.66 -1.86
C VAL A 109 -11.43 -3.91 -0.76
N GLY A 110 -11.09 -4.71 0.26
CA GLY A 110 -11.97 -4.96 1.39
C GLY A 110 -12.33 -3.68 2.16
N ALA A 111 -11.36 -2.79 2.39
CA ALA A 111 -11.60 -1.49 3.00
C ALA A 111 -12.48 -0.59 2.12
N SER A 112 -12.26 -0.63 0.80
CA SER A 112 -13.07 0.11 -0.17
C SER A 112 -14.52 -0.37 -0.19
N LEU A 113 -14.75 -1.69 -0.12
CA LEU A 113 -16.09 -2.29 -0.06
C LEU A 113 -16.82 -1.86 1.21
N ARG A 114 -16.18 -1.99 2.39
CA ARG A 114 -16.79 -1.55 3.67
C ARG A 114 -17.15 -0.06 3.63
N ARG A 115 -16.28 0.77 3.04
CA ARG A 115 -16.57 2.21 2.87
C ARG A 115 -17.68 2.46 1.86
N ALA A 116 -17.80 1.64 0.82
CA ALA A 116 -18.93 1.67 -0.07
C ALA A 116 -20.18 1.36 0.75
N GLU A 117 -20.35 0.16 1.28
CA GLU A 117 -21.53 -0.27 2.06
C GLU A 117 -21.98 0.74 3.13
N GLY A 118 -21.06 1.32 3.90
CA GLY A 118 -21.38 2.32 4.94
C GLY A 118 -21.93 3.67 4.42
N ARG A 119 -21.86 3.94 3.12
CA ARG A 119 -22.47 5.11 2.47
C ARG A 119 -23.79 4.79 1.76
N SER A 120 -24.24 3.53 1.75
CA SER A 120 -25.32 3.03 0.90
C SER A 120 -25.22 3.45 -0.58
N PRO A 121 -24.07 3.36 -1.26
CA PRO A 121 -23.98 3.58 -2.69
C PRO A 121 -24.72 2.42 -3.34
N HIS A 122 -25.80 2.73 -4.06
CA HIS A 122 -26.45 1.75 -4.91
C HIS A 122 -25.42 1.30 -5.96
N LEU A 123 -24.90 0.08 -5.80
CA LEU A 123 -24.05 -0.53 -6.81
C LEU A 123 -24.91 -0.69 -8.06
N PHE A 124 -24.35 -0.32 -9.20
CA PHE A 124 -25.00 -0.54 -10.48
C PHE A 124 -25.16 -2.04 -10.69
N GLU A 125 -26.40 -2.51 -10.73
CA GLU A 125 -26.72 -3.91 -11.03
C GLU A 125 -26.94 -4.06 -12.54
N PRO A 126 -25.98 -4.66 -13.27
CA PRO A 126 -26.05 -4.74 -14.73
C PRO A 126 -27.23 -5.59 -15.22
N ASP A 127 -27.74 -6.49 -14.38
CA ASP A 127 -28.85 -7.39 -14.69
C ASP A 127 -30.20 -6.93 -14.10
N ARG A 128 -30.25 -5.77 -13.43
CA ARG A 128 -31.51 -5.26 -12.86
C ARG A 128 -32.38 -4.68 -13.99
N PRO A 129 -33.64 -5.13 -14.14
CA PRO A 129 -34.58 -4.51 -15.07
C PRO A 129 -34.75 -3.02 -14.74
N ALA A 130 -34.77 -2.17 -15.78
CA ALA A 130 -34.76 -0.70 -15.65
C ALA A 130 -35.95 -0.08 -14.89
N ASP A 131 -36.95 -0.89 -14.51
CA ASP A 131 -38.29 -0.42 -14.15
C ASP A 131 -38.62 -0.59 -12.65
N LEU A 132 -37.66 -0.94 -11.80
CA LEU A 132 -37.86 -1.01 -10.35
C LEU A 132 -37.29 0.25 -9.67
N VAL A 133 -38.18 1.21 -9.44
CA VAL A 133 -37.89 2.43 -8.68
C VAL A 133 -37.65 2.06 -7.22
N ASP A 134 -36.50 2.46 -6.68
CA ASP A 134 -36.10 2.17 -5.30
C ASP A 134 -36.87 3.08 -4.33
N GLU A 135 -37.95 2.56 -3.71
CA GLU A 135 -38.75 3.29 -2.70
C GLU A 135 -37.96 3.58 -1.40
N ALA A 136 -36.72 3.12 -1.26
CA ALA A 136 -35.94 3.25 -0.03
C ALA A 136 -35.27 4.63 0.16
N SER A 137 -35.37 5.57 -0.78
CA SER A 137 -34.80 6.93 -0.61
C SER A 137 -35.68 7.92 0.17
N ALA A 138 -36.81 7.46 0.73
CA ALA A 138 -37.69 8.28 1.57
C ALA A 138 -37.61 7.85 3.05
N ARG A 139 -36.49 8.18 3.72
CA ARG A 139 -36.40 8.39 5.18
C ARG A 139 -35.02 8.91 5.59
#